data_AF-A0A9W8XVW2-F1
#
_entry.id   AF-A0A9W8XVW2-F1
#
_cell.length_a   1.000
_cell.length_b   1.000
_cell.length_c   1.000
_cell.angle_alpha   90.00
_cell.angle_beta   90.00
_cell.angle_gamma   90.00
#
_symmetry.space_group_name_H-M   'P 1'
#
loop_
_entity.id
_entity.type
_entity.pdbx_description
1 polymer ?
#
loop_
_entity_poly.entity_id
_entity_poly.type
_entity_poly.pdbx_seq_one_letter_code
_entity_poly.pdbx_strand_id
1 'polypeptide(L)'
;MGDSLYILLRPHTMAGGFLQWPIWKPYEIYASIDYVYGQPGWDEKDGFGGGQGAINAIEAVLYGLYLMLVYNHGIKAAGGSGVQIGQGVNGWMSGGVKVAGKRGNTALIIGFTASVMTLSKTVLYYLVEYYAGFKNTAHNDWFTLFLFYGVMNGLWVIFPAYMTVTFGSDILAGLDAAVESSEKKQN
;
A
#
# COMPACT_ATOMS: atom_id res chain seq x y z
N MET A 1 6.00 -3.51 4.11
CA MET A 1 7.31 -3.44 4.80
C MET A 1 7.99 -4.80 4.89
N GLY A 2 7.26 -5.88 5.23
CA GLY A 2 7.81 -7.24 5.23
C GLY A 2 8.34 -7.70 3.87
N ASP A 3 7.53 -7.53 2.81
CA ASP A 3 7.87 -8.03 1.47
C ASP A 3 9.14 -7.41 0.87
N SER A 4 9.39 -6.11 1.14
CA SER A 4 10.64 -5.44 0.75
C SER A 4 11.86 -6.07 1.38
N LEU A 5 11.84 -6.23 2.70
CA LEU A 5 12.98 -6.76 3.42
C LEU A 5 13.22 -8.22 3.04
N TYR A 6 12.13 -8.99 2.83
CA TYR A 6 12.23 -10.35 2.33
C TYR A 6 12.89 -10.40 0.93
N ILE A 7 12.44 -9.59 -0.03
CA ILE A 7 12.97 -9.59 -1.41
C ILE A 7 14.38 -9.02 -1.50
N LEU A 8 14.63 -7.86 -0.87
CA LEU A 8 15.89 -7.12 -1.03
C LEU A 8 17.07 -7.76 -0.30
N LEU A 9 16.80 -8.58 0.73
CA LEU A 9 17.83 -9.29 1.48
C LEU A 9 18.02 -10.74 1.01
N ARG A 10 17.46 -11.11 -0.15
CA ARG A 10 17.75 -12.42 -0.77
C ARG A 10 19.24 -12.54 -1.10
N PRO A 11 19.84 -13.73 -0.92
CA PRO A 11 19.21 -15.00 -0.54
C PRO A 11 19.11 -15.23 0.99
N HIS A 12 19.55 -14.29 1.83
CA HIS A 12 19.69 -14.51 3.27
C HIS A 12 18.36 -14.70 4.02
N THR A 13 17.27 -14.20 3.46
CA THR A 13 15.90 -14.34 3.97
C THR A 13 15.17 -15.57 3.43
N MET A 14 15.71 -16.22 2.39
CA MET A 14 15.10 -17.40 1.75
C MET A 14 15.38 -18.68 2.54
N ALA A 15 14.79 -19.79 2.12
CA ALA A 15 15.02 -21.10 2.70
C ALA A 15 16.52 -21.45 2.74
N GLY A 16 17.04 -21.78 3.93
CA GLY A 16 18.46 -22.03 4.17
C GLY A 16 19.30 -20.77 4.45
N GLY A 17 18.70 -19.58 4.41
CA GLY A 17 19.36 -18.30 4.69
C GLY A 17 19.49 -18.01 6.18
N PHE A 18 20.53 -17.27 6.57
CA PHE A 18 20.79 -17.00 7.99
C PHE A 18 19.78 -16.05 8.66
N LEU A 19 19.11 -15.18 7.90
CA LEU A 19 18.08 -14.27 8.41
C LEU A 19 16.70 -14.93 8.48
N GLN A 20 16.52 -16.07 7.81
CA GLN A 20 15.24 -16.75 7.62
C GLN A 20 14.51 -17.00 8.94
N TRP A 21 15.23 -17.51 9.96
CA TRP A 21 14.67 -17.80 11.28
C TRP A 21 14.94 -16.63 12.24
N PRO A 22 13.96 -16.19 13.05
CA PRO A 22 12.59 -16.70 13.18
C PRO A 22 11.55 -15.97 12.31
N ILE A 23 11.90 -14.82 11.71
CA ILE A 23 10.93 -13.85 11.18
C ILE A 23 10.37 -14.26 9.81
N TRP A 24 11.20 -14.81 8.92
CA TRP A 24 10.83 -15.08 7.52
C TRP A 24 10.43 -16.54 7.27
N LYS A 25 10.42 -17.40 8.29
CA LYS A 25 9.98 -18.80 8.14
C LYS A 25 8.57 -18.94 7.53
N PRO A 26 7.56 -18.12 7.91
CA PRO A 26 6.24 -18.19 7.28
C PRO A 26 6.26 -17.78 5.79
N TYR A 27 7.24 -16.98 5.37
CA TYR A 27 7.36 -16.55 3.98
C TYR A 27 7.74 -17.69 3.03
N GLU A 28 8.26 -18.81 3.51
CA GLU A 28 8.51 -19.99 2.67
C GLU A 28 7.23 -20.54 2.04
N ILE A 29 6.13 -20.55 2.81
CA ILE A 29 4.83 -20.99 2.31
C ILE A 29 4.39 -20.06 1.19
N TYR A 30 4.49 -18.74 1.41
CA TYR A 30 4.13 -17.76 0.41
C TYR A 30 5.03 -17.84 -0.84
N ALA A 31 6.33 -18.03 -0.65
CA ALA A 31 7.32 -18.20 -1.71
C ALA A 31 7.15 -19.51 -2.51
N SER A 32 6.51 -20.51 -1.92
CA SER A 32 6.13 -21.74 -2.62
C SER A 32 4.84 -21.58 -3.45
N ILE A 33 3.96 -20.66 -3.04
CA ILE A 33 2.72 -20.34 -3.75
C ILE A 33 3.02 -19.39 -4.92
N ASP A 34 3.81 -18.34 -4.70
CA ASP A 34 4.19 -17.39 -5.74
C ASP A 34 5.70 -17.43 -5.98
N TYR A 35 6.09 -17.92 -7.16
CA TYR A 35 7.50 -18.04 -7.53
C TYR A 35 8.23 -16.72 -7.74
N VAL A 36 7.54 -15.58 -7.88
CA VAL A 36 8.17 -14.25 -7.77
C VAL A 36 8.86 -14.11 -6.41
N TYR A 37 8.29 -14.76 -5.38
CA TYR A 37 8.83 -14.76 -4.02
C TYR A 37 9.79 -15.93 -3.72
N GLY A 38 9.83 -16.92 -4.60
CA GLY A 38 10.53 -18.18 -4.43
C GLY A 38 11.93 -18.26 -5.04
N GLN A 39 12.52 -19.45 -4.88
CA GLN A 39 13.77 -19.83 -5.51
C GLN A 39 13.75 -19.67 -7.05
N PRO A 40 12.66 -20.04 -7.77
CA PRO A 40 12.64 -19.89 -9.22
C PRO A 40 12.82 -18.43 -9.67
N GLY A 41 12.14 -17.46 -9.05
CA GLY A 41 12.32 -16.05 -9.37
C GLY A 41 13.72 -15.51 -9.07
N TRP A 42 14.40 -16.05 -8.05
CA TRP A 42 15.79 -15.71 -7.75
C TRP A 42 16.77 -16.30 -8.78
N ASP A 43 16.62 -17.58 -9.11
CA ASP A 43 17.48 -18.30 -10.04
C ASP A 43 17.34 -17.77 -11.47
N GLU A 44 16.11 -17.40 -11.88
CA GLU A 44 15.80 -16.78 -13.17
C GLU A 44 16.26 -15.31 -13.26
N LYS A 45 16.71 -14.71 -12.14
CA LYS A 45 17.01 -13.27 -12.01
C LYS A 45 15.85 -12.40 -12.48
N ASP A 46 14.64 -12.75 -12.06
CA ASP A 46 13.44 -12.01 -12.41
C ASP A 46 13.49 -10.60 -11.81
N GLY A 47 13.68 -9.61 -12.66
CA GLY A 47 13.81 -8.20 -12.26
C GLY A 47 12.52 -7.63 -11.66
N PHE A 48 11.37 -8.25 -11.92
CA PHE A 48 10.09 -7.78 -11.45
C PHE A 48 9.99 -7.87 -9.92
N GLY A 49 10.38 -9.01 -9.33
CA GLY A 49 10.37 -9.19 -7.87
C GLY A 49 11.23 -8.15 -7.15
N GLY A 50 12.47 -7.95 -7.60
CA GLY A 50 13.36 -6.91 -7.06
C GLY A 50 12.78 -5.50 -7.18
N GLY A 51 12.17 -5.20 -8.33
CA GLY A 51 11.46 -3.94 -8.56
C GLY A 51 10.30 -3.72 -7.58
N GLN A 52 9.46 -4.74 -7.37
CA GLN A 52 8.41 -4.69 -6.36
C GLN A 52 8.97 -4.45 -4.96
N GLY A 53 10.06 -5.12 -4.59
CA GLY A 53 10.73 -4.95 -3.30
C GLY A 53 11.16 -3.50 -3.05
N ALA A 54 11.72 -2.84 -4.07
CA ALA A 54 12.14 -1.44 -4.00
C ALA A 54 10.94 -0.48 -3.85
N ILE A 55 9.88 -0.66 -4.64
CA ILE A 55 8.67 0.17 -4.52
C ILE A 55 8.00 -0.03 -3.16
N ASN A 56 7.91 -1.28 -2.68
CA ASN A 56 7.40 -1.60 -1.34
C ASN A 56 8.20 -0.89 -0.22
N ALA A 57 9.49 -0.61 -0.43
CA ALA A 57 10.33 0.07 0.56
C ALA A 57 10.00 1.57 0.61
N ILE A 58 9.79 2.18 -0.56
CA ILE A 58 9.32 3.56 -0.68
C ILE A 58 7.92 3.69 -0.05
N GLU A 59 7.01 2.77 -0.34
CA GLU A 59 5.67 2.72 0.26
C GLU A 59 5.75 2.66 1.79
N ALA A 60 6.64 1.82 2.34
CA ALA A 60 6.83 1.72 3.79
C ALA A 60 7.29 3.05 4.41
N VAL A 61 8.17 3.79 3.74
CA VAL A 61 8.59 5.12 4.19
C VAL A 61 7.42 6.11 4.13
N LEU A 62 6.68 6.15 3.02
CA LEU A 62 5.55 7.07 2.87
C LEU A 62 4.45 6.80 3.90
N TYR A 63 4.05 5.54 4.08
CA TYR A 63 3.09 5.17 5.12
C TYR A 63 3.62 5.43 6.53
N GLY A 64 4.92 5.23 6.77
CA GLY A 64 5.56 5.59 8.04
C GLY A 64 5.48 7.08 8.33
N LEU A 65 5.77 7.93 7.34
CA LEU A 65 5.64 9.39 7.46
C LEU A 65 4.19 9.83 7.66
N TYR A 66 3.25 9.22 6.93
CA TYR A 66 1.82 9.44 7.12
C TYR A 66 1.39 9.13 8.56
N LEU A 67 1.72 7.94 9.06
CA LEU A 67 1.40 7.53 10.43
C LEU A 67 2.08 8.41 11.47
N MET A 68 3.34 8.81 11.26
CA MET A 68 4.05 9.73 12.15
C MET A 68 3.35 11.09 12.24
N LEU A 69 2.88 11.63 11.12
CA LEU A 69 2.14 12.89 11.11
C LEU A 69 0.80 12.75 11.84
N VAL A 70 0.06 11.66 11.58
CA VAL A 70 -1.21 11.36 12.24
C VAL A 70 -1.02 11.13 13.74
N TYR A 71 0.03 10.44 14.16
CA TYR A 71 0.29 10.17 15.58
C TYR A 71 0.71 11.43 16.35
N ASN A 72 1.62 12.23 15.80
CA ASN A 72 2.17 13.40 16.49
C ASN A 72 1.25 14.63 16.45
N HIS A 73 0.36 14.73 15.46
CA HIS A 73 -0.48 15.92 15.22
C HIS A 73 -1.97 15.61 15.21
N GLY A 74 -2.31 14.38 15.53
CA GLY A 74 -3.66 13.87 15.55
C GLY A 74 -4.44 14.32 16.78
N ILE A 75 -5.54 15.03 16.56
CA ILE A 75 -6.50 15.38 17.61
C ILE A 75 -7.65 14.38 17.55
N LYS A 76 -7.86 13.60 18.61
CA LYS A 76 -8.98 12.63 18.65
C LYS A 76 -10.31 13.35 18.47
N ALA A 77 -11.02 13.08 17.37
CA ALA A 77 -12.37 13.61 17.17
C ALA A 77 -13.39 12.83 18.04
N ALA A 78 -14.39 13.53 18.56
CA ALA A 78 -15.27 13.09 19.65
C ALA A 78 -16.25 11.93 19.36
N GLY A 79 -16.07 11.14 18.30
CA GLY A 79 -16.98 10.03 18.04
C GLY A 79 -16.65 9.23 16.79
N GLY A 80 -15.75 8.25 16.93
CA GLY A 80 -15.51 7.19 15.93
C GLY A 80 -14.13 6.54 16.09
N SER A 81 -14.00 5.32 15.57
CA SER A 81 -12.74 4.76 15.06
C SER A 81 -12.53 5.32 13.65
N GLY A 82 -11.34 5.81 13.25
CA GLY A 82 -11.12 6.52 11.96
C GLY A 82 -9.93 7.48 11.94
N VAL A 83 -9.56 8.01 10.77
CA VAL A 83 -8.61 9.15 10.62
C VAL A 83 -9.25 10.13 9.63
N GLN A 84 -9.64 11.32 10.10
CA GLN A 84 -10.24 12.35 9.23
C GLN A 84 -9.18 13.38 8.83
N ILE A 85 -8.87 13.48 7.54
CA ILE A 85 -7.89 14.42 7.01
C ILE A 85 -8.59 15.45 6.14
N GLY A 86 -8.66 16.70 6.60
CA GLY A 86 -9.37 17.78 5.89
C GLY A 86 -10.83 17.97 6.32
N GLN A 87 -11.51 18.89 5.64
CA GLN A 87 -12.95 19.21 5.84
C GLN A 87 -13.88 18.49 4.85
N GLY A 88 -13.32 17.79 3.85
CA GLY A 88 -14.05 17.12 2.78
C GLY A 88 -14.50 15.70 3.14
N VAL A 89 -15.58 15.27 2.48
CA VAL A 89 -16.23 13.94 2.45
C VAL A 89 -16.33 13.17 3.78
N ASN A 90 -17.55 13.13 4.33
CA ASN A 90 -17.95 12.19 5.38
C ASN A 90 -17.91 10.74 4.85
N GLY A 91 -16.72 10.13 4.79
CA GLY A 91 -16.50 8.81 4.19
C GLY A 91 -15.77 7.84 5.11
N TRP A 92 -16.50 6.78 5.49
CA TRP A 92 -16.14 5.57 6.27
C TRP A 92 -15.28 5.85 7.51
N MET A 93 -15.90 5.76 8.69
CA MET A 93 -15.29 6.00 10.01
C MET A 93 -15.19 7.51 10.39
N SER A 94 -16.34 8.15 10.58
CA SER A 94 -16.55 9.59 10.87
C SER A 94 -16.12 10.06 12.27
N GLY A 95 -15.09 9.46 12.83
CA GLY A 95 -14.43 10.00 14.01
C GLY A 95 -13.21 9.18 14.32
N GLY A 96 -12.24 9.78 14.96
CA GLY A 96 -10.90 9.23 15.08
C GLY A 96 -9.94 10.15 14.34
N VAL A 97 -9.00 10.65 15.13
CA VAL A 97 -7.81 11.44 14.77
C VAL A 97 -7.94 12.40 13.57
N LYS A 98 -8.15 13.68 13.86
CA LYS A 98 -8.08 14.80 12.90
C LYS A 98 -6.69 15.41 12.88
N VAL A 99 -6.12 15.59 11.69
CA VAL A 99 -4.92 16.42 11.50
C VAL A 99 -5.31 17.66 10.70
N ALA A 100 -5.26 18.82 11.33
CA ALA A 100 -5.68 20.08 10.72
C ALA A 100 -4.49 20.93 10.22
N GLY A 101 -4.76 21.85 9.29
CA GLY A 101 -3.80 22.83 8.79
C GLY A 101 -2.74 22.24 7.86
N LYS A 102 -1.62 22.96 7.68
CA LYS A 102 -0.55 22.59 6.72
C LYS A 102 -0.05 21.15 6.88
N ARG A 103 0.07 20.67 8.12
CA ARG A 103 0.52 19.29 8.42
C ARG A 103 -0.51 18.23 7.99
N GLY A 104 -1.80 18.54 8.09
CA GLY A 104 -2.88 17.70 7.56
C GLY A 104 -2.82 17.59 6.04
N ASN A 105 -2.61 18.72 5.36
CA ASN A 105 -2.45 18.74 3.90
C ASN A 105 -1.21 17.92 3.46
N THR A 106 -0.09 18.02 4.18
CA THR A 106 1.09 17.18 3.92
C THR A 106 0.79 15.70 4.11
N ALA A 107 0.13 15.33 5.22
CA ALA A 107 -0.28 13.94 5.45
C ALA A 107 -1.20 13.44 4.34
N LEU A 108 -2.14 14.27 3.88
CA LEU A 108 -3.07 13.93 2.80
C LEU A 108 -2.34 13.60 1.49
N ILE A 109 -1.38 14.45 1.08
CA ILE A 109 -0.59 14.23 -0.14
C ILE A 109 0.28 12.98 -0.02
N ILE A 110 0.92 12.75 1.13
CA ILE A 110 1.73 11.56 1.37
C ILE A 110 0.86 10.30 1.29
N GLY A 111 -0.30 10.31 1.95
CA GLY A 111 -1.25 9.21 1.95
C GLY A 111 -1.77 8.89 0.56
N PHE A 112 -2.15 9.92 -0.21
CA PHE A 112 -2.60 9.79 -1.60
C PHE A 112 -1.51 9.22 -2.51
N THR A 113 -0.28 9.72 -2.39
CA THR A 113 0.86 9.24 -3.20
C THR A 113 1.17 7.78 -2.88
N ALA A 114 1.16 7.41 -1.59
CA ALA A 114 1.36 6.02 -1.17
C ALA A 114 0.26 5.10 -1.70
N SER A 115 -1.02 5.49 -1.58
CA SER A 115 -2.13 4.66 -2.05
C SER A 115 -2.13 4.46 -3.57
N VAL A 116 -1.83 5.50 -4.35
CA VAL A 116 -1.68 5.40 -5.80
C VAL A 116 -0.54 4.45 -6.15
N MET A 117 0.61 4.57 -5.48
CA MET A 117 1.76 3.70 -5.70
C MET A 117 1.44 2.24 -5.41
N THR A 118 0.76 1.95 -4.29
CA THR A 118 0.31 0.58 -3.96
C THR A 118 -0.63 0.05 -5.02
N LEU A 119 -1.65 0.83 -5.41
CA LEU A 119 -2.61 0.42 -6.43
C LEU A 119 -1.92 0.12 -7.77
N SER A 120 -1.08 1.04 -8.26
CA SER A 120 -0.37 0.88 -9.53
C SER A 120 0.52 -0.35 -9.54
N LYS A 121 1.28 -0.59 -8.47
CA LYS A 121 2.14 -1.76 -8.33
C LYS A 121 1.33 -3.06 -8.31
N THR A 122 0.23 -3.11 -7.56
CA THR A 122 -0.60 -4.33 -7.48
C THR A 122 -1.29 -4.63 -8.81
N VAL A 123 -1.80 -3.61 -9.51
CA VAL A 123 -2.34 -3.78 -10.87
C VAL A 123 -1.26 -4.25 -11.84
N LEU A 124 -0.06 -3.68 -11.77
CA LEU A 124 1.07 -4.10 -12.60
C LEU A 124 1.45 -5.57 -12.35
N TYR A 125 1.42 -6.03 -11.10
CA TYR A 125 1.62 -7.45 -10.78
C TYR A 125 0.63 -8.36 -11.49
N TYR A 126 -0.67 -8.06 -11.41
CA TYR A 126 -1.69 -8.84 -12.12
C TYR A 126 -1.48 -8.85 -13.64
N LEU A 127 -1.08 -7.71 -14.22
CA LEU A 127 -0.81 -7.61 -15.65
C LEU A 127 0.43 -8.42 -16.05
N VAL A 128 1.52 -8.32 -15.28
CA VAL A 128 2.74 -9.09 -15.53
C VAL A 128 2.45 -10.58 -15.46
N GLU A 129 1.72 -11.04 -14.45
CA GLU A 129 1.36 -12.45 -14.31
C GLU A 129 0.46 -12.94 -15.45
N TYR A 130 -0.51 -12.11 -15.87
CA TYR A 130 -1.36 -12.39 -17.04
C TYR A 130 -0.53 -12.51 -18.34
N TYR A 131 0.36 -11.57 -18.61
CA TYR A 131 1.22 -11.61 -19.81
C TYR A 131 2.29 -12.71 -19.75
N ALA A 132 2.67 -13.15 -18.56
CA ALA A 132 3.58 -14.28 -18.35
C ALA A 132 2.86 -15.65 -18.40
N GLY A 133 1.56 -15.69 -18.71
CA GLY A 133 0.80 -16.95 -18.78
C GLY A 133 0.64 -17.62 -17.42
N PHE A 134 0.62 -16.84 -16.34
CA PHE A 134 0.55 -17.31 -14.95
C PHE A 134 1.72 -18.22 -14.55
N LYS A 135 2.92 -17.99 -15.09
CA LYS A 135 4.11 -18.82 -14.84
C LYS A 135 4.42 -19.01 -13.35
N ASN A 136 4.11 -18.02 -12.51
CA ASN A 136 4.52 -18.01 -11.11
C ASN A 136 3.47 -18.58 -10.17
N THR A 137 2.22 -18.71 -10.63
CA THR A 137 1.08 -19.04 -9.78
C THR A 137 0.28 -20.26 -10.27
N ALA A 138 0.35 -20.59 -11.57
CA ALA A 138 -0.49 -21.64 -12.18
C ALA A 138 -0.22 -23.07 -11.67
N HIS A 139 0.90 -23.30 -11.00
CA HIS A 139 1.23 -24.62 -10.43
C HIS A 139 0.43 -24.97 -9.17
N ASN A 140 -0.27 -23.99 -8.59
CA ASN A 140 -1.07 -24.19 -7.38
C ASN A 140 -2.46 -24.77 -7.68
N ASP A 141 -3.05 -25.42 -6.68
CA ASP A 141 -4.44 -25.84 -6.76
C ASP A 141 -5.40 -24.64 -6.84
N TRP A 142 -6.59 -24.88 -7.38
CA TRP A 142 -7.59 -23.83 -7.62
C TRP A 142 -7.99 -23.08 -6.35
N PHE A 143 -8.05 -23.74 -5.19
CA PHE A 143 -8.44 -23.10 -3.93
C PHE A 143 -7.34 -22.16 -3.42
N THR A 144 -6.07 -22.60 -3.48
CA THR A 144 -4.92 -21.77 -3.16
C THR A 144 -4.84 -20.54 -4.06
N LEU A 145 -5.03 -20.72 -5.37
CA LEU A 145 -5.11 -19.60 -6.32
C LEU A 145 -6.23 -18.63 -5.98
N PHE A 146 -7.45 -19.13 -5.76
CA PHE A 146 -8.58 -18.28 -5.44
C PHE A 146 -8.35 -17.47 -4.16
N LEU A 147 -7.86 -18.11 -3.10
CA LEU A 147 -7.69 -17.47 -1.79
C LEU A 147 -6.49 -16.52 -1.75
N PHE A 148 -5.30 -16.98 -2.15
CA PHE A 148 -4.06 -16.21 -2.03
C PHE A 148 -3.83 -15.26 -3.21
N TYR A 149 -4.12 -15.68 -4.43
CA TYR A 149 -3.95 -14.81 -5.60
C TYR A 149 -5.18 -13.97 -5.90
N GLY A 150 -6.39 -14.51 -5.73
CA GLY A 150 -7.64 -13.77 -5.93
C GLY A 150 -7.99 -12.87 -4.76
N VAL A 151 -8.36 -13.45 -3.62
CA VAL A 151 -8.92 -12.71 -2.48
C VAL A 151 -7.87 -11.84 -1.80
N MET A 152 -6.72 -12.41 -1.41
CA MET A 152 -5.70 -11.67 -0.64
C MET A 152 -5.12 -10.51 -1.44
N ASN A 153 -4.66 -10.73 -2.68
CA ASN A 153 -4.18 -9.64 -3.54
C ASN A 153 -5.32 -8.69 -3.96
N GLY A 154 -6.56 -9.18 -4.08
CA GLY A 154 -7.74 -8.35 -4.36
C GLY A 154 -8.01 -7.31 -3.27
N LEU A 155 -7.80 -7.66 -2.00
CA LEU A 155 -7.86 -6.69 -0.89
C LEU A 155 -6.81 -5.57 -1.06
N TRP A 156 -5.62 -5.91 -1.56
CA TRP A 156 -4.56 -4.96 -1.89
C TRP A 156 -4.81 -4.13 -3.16
N VAL A 157 -5.92 -4.36 -3.86
CA VAL A 157 -6.43 -3.47 -4.91
C VAL A 157 -7.54 -2.59 -4.34
N ILE A 158 -8.52 -3.21 -3.68
CA ILE A 158 -9.71 -2.52 -3.17
C ILE A 158 -9.34 -1.45 -2.15
N PHE A 159 -8.48 -1.77 -1.18
CA PHE A 159 -8.11 -0.85 -0.11
C PHE A 159 -7.36 0.39 -0.62
N PRO A 160 -6.26 0.28 -1.38
CA PRO A 160 -5.58 1.47 -1.90
C PRO A 160 -6.40 2.21 -2.97
N ALA A 161 -7.27 1.53 -3.73
CA ALA A 161 -8.22 2.23 -4.62
C ALA A 161 -9.18 3.10 -3.82
N TYR A 162 -9.77 2.55 -2.75
CA TYR A 162 -10.62 3.31 -1.84
C TYR A 162 -9.88 4.51 -1.24
N MET A 163 -8.68 4.30 -0.67
CA MET A 163 -7.87 5.39 -0.12
C MET A 163 -7.53 6.48 -1.14
N THR A 164 -7.22 6.07 -2.38
CA THR A 164 -6.91 7.02 -3.47
C THR A 164 -8.10 7.90 -3.79
N VAL A 165 -9.31 7.32 -3.89
CA VAL A 165 -10.53 8.08 -4.14
C VAL A 165 -10.85 9.01 -2.97
N THR A 166 -10.77 8.50 -1.73
CA THR A 166 -11.05 9.29 -0.53
C THR A 166 -10.08 10.47 -0.40
N PHE A 167 -8.77 10.20 -0.40
CA PHE A 167 -7.78 11.27 -0.28
C PHE A 167 -7.81 12.22 -1.48
N GLY A 168 -8.06 11.72 -2.69
CA GLY A 168 -8.26 12.56 -3.87
C GLY A 168 -9.45 13.51 -3.70
N SER A 169 -10.57 13.03 -3.16
CA SER A 169 -11.74 13.85 -2.88
C SER A 169 -11.49 14.91 -1.81
N ASP A 170 -10.71 14.60 -0.78
CA ASP A 170 -10.32 15.56 0.25
C ASP A 170 -9.39 16.65 -0.29
N ILE A 171 -8.48 16.28 -1.21
CA ILE A 171 -7.61 17.24 -1.90
C ILE A 171 -8.46 18.20 -2.72
N LEU A 172 -9.40 17.69 -3.51
CA LEU A 172 -10.30 18.52 -4.33
C LEU A 172 -11.13 19.46 -3.46
N ALA A 173 -11.77 18.94 -2.40
CA ALA A 173 -12.55 19.76 -1.48
C ALA A 173 -11.72 20.89 -0.82
N GLY A 174 -10.45 20.60 -0.48
CA GLY A 174 -9.53 21.61 0.04
C GLY A 174 -9.16 22.69 -0.97
N LEU A 175 -9.01 22.34 -2.25
CA LEU A 175 -8.74 23.27 -3.33
C LEU A 175 -9.96 24.14 -3.64
N ASP A 176 -11.15 23.54 -3.73
CA ASP A 176 -12.41 24.25 -4.00
C ASP A 176 -12.71 25.29 -2.91
N ALA A 177 -12.56 24.91 -1.64
CA ALA A 177 -12.73 25.84 -0.51
C ALA A 177 -11.75 27.02 -0.55
N ALA A 178 -10.52 26.80 -1.04
CA ALA A 178 -9.53 27.87 -1.18
C ALA A 178 -9.91 28.87 -2.29
N VAL A 179 -10.44 28.37 -3.42
CA VAL A 179 -10.94 29.19 -4.52
C VAL A 179 -12.10 30.07 -4.05
N GLU A 180 -13.12 29.49 -3.43
CA GLU A 180 -14.29 30.24 -2.92
C GLU A 180 -13.90 31.32 -1.90
N SER A 181 -12.93 31.03 -1.04
CA SER A 181 -12.44 32.00 -0.04
C SER A 181 -11.73 33.20 -0.67
N SER A 182 -11.11 32.99 -1.84
CA SER A 182 -10.39 34.03 -2.58
C SER A 182 -11.38 34.94 -3.32
N GLU A 183 -12.42 34.37 -3.91
CA GLU A 183 -13.52 35.12 -4.56
C GLU A 183 -14.27 36.00 -3.56
N LYS A 184 -14.59 35.47 -2.37
CA LYS A 184 -15.24 36.24 -1.29
C LYS A 184 -14.40 37.40 -0.73
N LYS A 185 -13.07 37.38 -0.91
CA LYS A 185 -12.20 38.50 -0.50
C LYS A 185 -12.08 39.59 -1.56
N GLN A 186 -12.43 39.30 -2.80
CA GLN A 186 -12.35 40.26 -3.92
C GLN A 186 -13.66 41.03 -4.13
N ASN A 187 -14.77 40.52 -3.60
CA ASN A 187 -16.08 41.18 -3.56
C ASN A 187 -16.29 41.93 -2.24
#